data_AF-D5CPF2-F1
#
_entry.id   AF-D5CPF2-F1
#
_cell.length_a   1.000
_cell.length_b   1.000
_cell.length_c   1.000
_cell.angle_alpha   90.00
_cell.angle_beta   90.00
_cell.angle_gamma   90.00
#
_symmetry.space_group_name_H-M   'P 1'
#
loop_
_entity.id
_entity.type
_entity.pdbx_description
1 polymer ?
#
loop_
_entity_poly.entity_id
_entity_poly.type
_entity_poly.pdbx_seq_one_letter_code
_entity_poly.pdbx_strand_id
1 'polypeptide(L)' 'MAIKDIKGFSDKAKADQELKAKLVACQKVRELLALAQEHGFNFIEDEMYPPNEPQFTADQLSERLAKALLRA' A
#
# COMPACT_ATOMS: atom_id res chain seq x y z
N MET A 1 10.05 4.96 -10.24
CA MET A 1 8.78 5.58 -10.65
C MET A 1 7.67 5.05 -9.78
N ALA A 2 7.56 3.72 -9.60
CA ALA A 2 6.57 3.13 -8.73
C ALA A 2 6.79 3.41 -7.23
N ILE A 3 8.02 3.53 -6.69
CA ILE A 3 8.19 3.99 -5.29
C ILE A 3 7.51 5.36 -5.02
N LYS A 4 7.54 6.28 -6.01
CA LYS A 4 6.85 7.58 -5.89
C LYS A 4 5.33 7.41 -5.89
N ASP A 5 4.82 6.49 -6.70
CA ASP A 5 3.40 6.16 -6.75
C ASP A 5 2.93 5.46 -5.47
N ILE A 6 3.70 4.51 -4.93
CA ILE A 6 3.42 3.82 -3.67
C ILE A 6 3.38 4.84 -2.52
N LYS A 7 4.37 5.74 -2.46
CA LYS A 7 4.39 6.82 -1.48
C LYS A 7 3.20 7.77 -1.65
N GLY A 8 2.93 8.21 -2.87
CA GLY A 8 1.81 9.11 -3.17
C GLY A 8 0.45 8.52 -2.81
N PHE A 9 0.25 7.22 -3.07
CA PHE A 9 -0.96 6.51 -2.66
C PHE A 9 -1.03 6.35 -1.14
N SER A 10 0.08 6.02 -0.48
CA SER A 10 0.17 5.95 0.97
C SER A 10 -0.19 7.30 1.62
N ASP A 11 0.35 8.41 1.12
CA ASP A 11 0.02 9.76 1.59
C ASP A 11 -1.45 10.12 1.32
N LYS A 12 -1.98 9.75 0.14
CA LYS A 12 -3.41 9.94 -0.17
C LYS A 12 -4.31 9.16 0.78
N ALA A 13 -3.97 7.90 1.07
CA ALA A 13 -4.70 7.06 2.02
C ALA A 13 -4.59 7.56 3.48
N LYS A 14 -3.60 8.39 3.81
CA LYS A 14 -3.56 9.08 5.12
C LYS A 14 -4.51 10.28 5.17
N ALA A 15 -4.63 11.00 4.06
CA ALA A 15 -5.50 12.17 3.95
C ALA A 15 -6.99 11.80 3.79
N ASP A 16 -7.28 10.68 3.11
CA ASP A 16 -8.63 10.20 2.82
C ASP A 16 -8.99 8.99 3.69
N GLN A 17 -9.92 9.20 4.63
CA GLN A 17 -10.38 8.17 5.56
C GLN A 17 -11.13 7.02 4.88
N GLU A 18 -11.84 7.28 3.79
CA GLU A 18 -12.54 6.23 3.05
C GLU A 18 -11.54 5.34 2.31
N LEU A 19 -10.53 5.96 1.70
CA LEU A 19 -9.43 5.23 1.08
C LEU A 19 -8.64 4.43 2.12
N LYS A 20 -8.38 5.00 3.30
CA LYS A 20 -7.74 4.27 4.40
C LYS A 20 -8.53 3.03 4.79
N ALA A 21 -9.85 3.15 4.94
CA ALA A 21 -10.70 2.01 5.28
C ALA A 21 -10.65 0.91 4.21
N LYS A 22 -10.66 1.27 2.92
CA LYS A 22 -10.50 0.33 1.80
C LYS A 22 -9.13 -0.35 1.82
N LEU A 23 -8.07 0.41 2.08
CA LEU A 23 -6.71 -0.09 2.14
C LEU A 23 -6.51 -1.08 3.30
N VAL A 24 -7.02 -0.76 4.49
CA VAL A 24 -6.99 -1.65 5.66
C VAL A 24 -7.84 -2.91 5.43
N ALA A 25 -8.91 -2.82 4.64
CA ALA A 25 -9.73 -3.97 4.27
C ALA A 25 -9.02 -4.93 3.29
N CYS A 26 -7.97 -4.48 2.57
CA CYS A 26 -7.21 -5.35 1.69
C CYS A 26 -6.49 -6.45 2.48
N GLN A 27 -6.65 -7.71 2.08
CA GLN A 27 -6.02 -8.87 2.73
C GLN A 27 -4.87 -9.44 1.90
N LYS A 28 -4.84 -9.15 0.60
CA LYS A 28 -3.87 -9.66 -0.37
C LYS A 28 -3.24 -8.50 -1.16
N VAL A 29 -1.97 -8.66 -1.53
CA VAL A 29 -1.22 -7.64 -2.28
C VAL A 29 -1.94 -7.30 -3.60
N ARG A 30 -2.49 -8.29 -4.31
CA ARG A 30 -3.31 -8.07 -5.52
C ARG A 30 -4.49 -7.11 -5.32
N GLU A 31 -5.12 -7.10 -4.14
CA GLU A 31 -6.26 -6.22 -3.83
C GLU A 31 -5.77 -4.80 -3.61
N LEU A 32 -4.63 -4.65 -2.93
CA LEU A 32 -3.96 -3.37 -2.76
C LEU A 32 -3.47 -2.82 -4.11
N LEU A 33 -2.91 -3.65 -5.00
CA LEU A 33 -2.49 -3.25 -6.34
C LEU A 33 -3.69 -2.78 -7.18
N ALA A 34 -4.80 -3.52 -7.13
CA ALA A 34 -6.03 -3.14 -7.82
C ALA A 34 -6.56 -1.79 -7.30
N LEU A 35 -6.62 -1.64 -5.98
CA LEU A 35 -7.06 -0.39 -5.33
C LEU A 35 -6.15 0.78 -5.74
N ALA A 36 -4.83 0.60 -5.73
CA ALA A 36 -3.89 1.62 -6.20
C ALA A 36 -4.17 2.03 -7.66
N GLN A 37 -4.39 1.04 -8.53
CA GLN A 37 -4.68 1.25 -9.95
C GLN A 37 -6.00 2.00 -10.17
N GLU A 38 -7.05 1.69 -9.41
CA GLU A 38 -8.33 2.42 -9.44
C GLU A 38 -8.17 3.90 -9.06
N HIS A 39 -7.20 4.20 -8.20
CA HIS A 39 -6.86 5.56 -7.80
C HIS A 39 -5.80 6.23 -8.70
N GLY A 40 -5.40 5.57 -9.79
CA GLY A 40 -4.47 6.09 -10.79
C GLY A 40 -2.99 5.89 -10.47
N PHE A 41 -2.66 5.03 -9.51
CA PHE A 41 -1.29 4.72 -9.13
C PHE A 41 -0.85 3.37 -9.69
N ASN A 42 0.32 3.34 -10.32
CA ASN A 42 0.92 2.12 -10.84
C ASN A 42 1.97 1.60 -9.87
N PHE A 43 1.63 0.53 -9.16
CA PHE A 43 2.57 -0.14 -8.26
C PHE A 43 3.36 -1.20 -9.01
N ILE A 44 4.64 -1.30 -8.66
CA ILE A 44 5.45 -2.46 -9.00
C ILE A 44 5.54 -3.29 -7.73
N GLU A 45 4.95 -4.47 -7.74
CA GLU A 45 4.91 -5.39 -6.60
C GLU A 45 6.33 -5.64 -6.04
N ASP A 46 7.32 -5.82 -6.91
CA ASP A 46 8.73 -6.02 -6.55
C ASP A 46 9.32 -4.84 -5.74
N GLU A 47 8.90 -3.60 -6.04
CA GLU A 47 9.37 -2.40 -5.32
C GLU A 47 8.76 -2.29 -3.90
N MET A 48 7.74 -3.08 -3.57
CA MET A 48 7.13 -3.09 -2.24
C MET A 48 7.85 -4.01 -1.24
N TYR A 49 8.77 -4.85 -1.73
CA TYR A 49 9.53 -5.78 -0.89
C TYR A 49 10.98 -5.30 -0.69
N PRO A 50 11.68 -5.82 0.35
CA PRO A 50 13.09 -5.52 0.55
C PRO A 50 13.95 -5.89 -0.66
N PRO A 51 15.00 -5.10 -0.96
CA PRO A 51 15.69 -4.15 -0.08
C PRO A 51 15.08 -2.74 0.02
N ASN A 52 13.95 -2.48 -0.65
CA ASN A 52 13.33 -1.16 -0.64
C ASN A 52 12.70 -0.82 0.72
N GLU A 53 12.70 0.46 1.07
CA GLU A 53 12.09 0.94 2.30
C GLU A 53 10.56 0.88 2.21
N PRO A 54 9.85 0.37 3.23
CA PRO A 54 8.39 0.32 3.22
C PRO A 54 7.79 1.73 3.19
N GLN A 55 6.90 1.97 2.22
CA GLN A 55 6.21 3.26 2.05
C GLN A 55 4.88 3.34 2.82
N PHE A 56 4.37 2.20 3.27
CA PHE A 56 3.16 2.10 4.09
C PHE A 56 3.52 2.02 5.56
N THR A 57 2.62 2.48 6.42
CA THR A 57 2.70 2.25 7.87
C THR A 57 1.77 1.12 8.29
N ALA A 58 2.05 0.50 9.44
CA ALA A 58 1.26 -0.63 9.93
C ALA A 58 -0.22 -0.29 10.17
N ASP A 59 -0.54 0.97 10.49
CA ASP A 59 -1.92 1.44 10.68
C ASP A 59 -2.71 1.63 9.38
N GLN A 60 -2.03 1.55 8.23
CA GLN A 60 -2.65 1.65 6.90
C GLN A 60 -2.93 0.28 6.29
N LEU A 61 -2.30 -0.78 6.79
CA LEU A 61 -2.39 -2.12 6.23
C LEU A 61 -3.16 -3.05 7.17
N SER A 62 -3.78 -4.10 6.64
CA SER A 62 -4.24 -5.22 7.46
C SER A 62 -3.07 -5.92 8.13
N GLU A 63 -3.28 -6.62 9.25
CA GLU A 63 -2.23 -7.40 9.92
C GLU A 63 -1.49 -8.35 8.97
N ARG A 64 -2.22 -8.93 8.01
CA ARG A 64 -1.66 -9.85 7.02
C ARG A 64 -0.74 -9.15 6.04
N LEU A 65 -1.15 -7.98 5.53
CA LEU A 65 -0.32 -7.19 4.61
C LEU A 65 0.85 -6.54 5.33
N ALA A 66 0.66 -6.07 6.56
CA ALA A 66 1.73 -5.53 7.39
C ALA A 66 2.83 -6.57 7.61
N LYS A 67 2.47 -7.82 7.95
CA LYS A 67 3.45 -8.93 8.06
C LYS A 67 4.18 -9.21 6.76
N ALA A 68 3.47 -9.18 5.63
CA ALA A 68 4.04 -9.47 4.32
C ALA A 68 4.99 -8.37 3.81
N LEU A 69 4.61 -7.10 4.00
CA LEU A 69 5.29 -5.93 3.40
C LEU A 69 6.24 -5.24 4.37
N LEU A 70 5.87 -5.11 5.64
CA LEU A 70 6.68 -4.45 6.67
C LEU A 70 7.58 -5.42 7.42
N ARG A 71 7.33 -6.74 7.31
CA ARG A 71 7.98 -7.79 8.10
C ARG A 71 7.90 -7.55 9.62
N ALA A 72 6.84 -6.87 10.07
CA ALA A 72 6.51 -6.59 11.47
C ALA A 72 5.65 -7.69 12.10
#